data_AF-A0A945M1D1-F1
#
_entry.id   AF-A0A945M1D1-F1
#
_cell.length_a   1.000
_cell.length_b   1.000
_cell.length_c   1.000
_cell.angle_alpha   90.00
_cell.angle_beta   90.00
_cell.angle_gamma   90.00
#
_symmetry.space_group_name_H-M   'P 1'
#
loop_
_entity.id
_entity.type
_entity.pdbx_description
1 polymer ?
#
loop_
_entity_poly.entity_id
_entity_poly.type
_entity_poly.pdbx_seq_one_letter_code
_entity_poly.pdbx_strand_id
1 'polypeptide(L)'
;MLKDIKNFSILCMLLFANNSNAGERFLNEVLQDKIVLKGLEDITKMRHYAADMLINFGGIISPSGKEHERAKAVAEEMRKIGLVEVRVNAAPNVIGVIKGRSGKALIFVSTLDDL
;
A
#
# COMPACT_ATOMS: atom_id res chain seq x y z
N MET A 1 -22.80 -14.73 38.81
CA MET A 1 -23.03 -13.32 38.46
C MET A 1 -21.75 -12.46 38.51
N LEU A 2 -21.09 -12.26 39.65
CA LEU A 2 -19.88 -11.41 39.72
C LEU A 2 -18.65 -12.00 38.99
N LYS A 3 -18.52 -13.33 38.95
CA LYS A 3 -17.47 -14.05 38.19
C LYS A 3 -17.67 -13.96 36.68
N ASP A 4 -18.92 -14.00 36.22
CA ASP A 4 -19.27 -14.01 34.80
C ASP A 4 -19.00 -12.64 34.15
N ILE A 5 -19.23 -11.55 34.89
CA ILE A 5 -18.91 -10.18 34.48
C ILE A 5 -17.40 -9.97 34.37
N LYS A 6 -16.61 -10.53 35.31
CA LYS A 6 -15.14 -10.50 35.26
C LYS A 6 -14.61 -11.25 34.03
N ASN A 7 -15.14 -12.44 33.75
CA ASN A 7 -14.74 -13.24 32.61
C ASN A 7 -15.09 -12.57 31.28
N PHE A 8 -16.25 -11.92 31.18
CA PHE A 8 -16.66 -11.14 30.01
C PHE A 8 -15.75 -9.92 29.79
N SER A 9 -15.41 -9.20 30.87
CA SER A 9 -14.54 -8.02 30.78
C SER A 9 -13.10 -8.37 30.39
N ILE A 10 -12.57 -9.52 30.82
CA ILE A 10 -11.25 -10.02 30.43
C ILE A 10 -11.25 -10.44 28.95
N LEU A 11 -12.32 -11.10 28.49
CA LEU A 11 -12.47 -11.49 27.09
C LEU A 11 -12.54 -10.26 26.17
N CYS A 12 -13.25 -9.20 26.57
CA CYS A 12 -13.26 -7.93 25.84
C CYS A 12 -11.87 -7.28 25.80
N MET A 13 -11.12 -7.24 26.91
CA MET A 13 -9.76 -6.68 26.94
C MET A 13 -8.79 -7.43 26.02
N LEU A 14 -8.90 -8.76 25.92
CA LEU A 14 -8.07 -9.56 25.02
C LEU A 14 -8.39 -9.31 23.54
N LEU A 15 -9.65 -9.00 23.21
CA LEU A 15 -10.07 -8.67 21.84
C LEU A 15 -9.57 -7.29 21.36
N PHE A 16 -9.30 -6.36 22.29
CA PHE A 16 -8.72 -5.04 21.97
C PHE A 16 -7.18 -5.01 21.97
N ALA A 17 -6.52 -6.10 22.39
CA ALA A 17 -5.05 -6.17 22.48
C ALA A 17 -4.35 -6.53 21.15
N ASN A 18 -5.05 -6.45 20.01
CA ASN A 18 -4.42 -6.49 18.69
C ASN A 18 -3.72 -5.16 18.37
N ASN A 19 -2.77 -4.78 19.23
CA ASN A 19 -1.76 -3.80 18.88
C ASN A 19 -0.92 -4.44 17.79
N SER A 20 -1.20 -4.10 16.53
CA SER A 20 -0.30 -4.36 15.43
C SER A 20 1.01 -3.64 15.76
N ASN A 21 1.97 -4.36 16.35
CA ASN A 21 3.24 -3.79 16.76
C ASN A 21 4.04 -3.55 15.48
N ALA A 22 3.89 -2.35 14.91
CA ALA A 22 4.68 -1.84 13.80
C ALA A 22 6.08 -1.45 14.30
N GLY A 23 6.77 -2.43 14.88
CA GLY A 23 8.18 -2.38 15.28
C GLY A 23 9.05 -3.11 14.28
N GLU A 24 10.35 -2.88 14.36
CA GLU A 24 11.35 -3.62 13.58
C GLU A 24 11.31 -5.11 13.96
N ARG A 25 11.38 -5.99 12.96
CA ARG A 25 11.36 -7.45 13.13
C ARG A 25 12.55 -8.05 12.40
N PHE A 26 13.11 -9.13 12.95
CA PHE A 26 14.21 -9.84 12.30
C PHE A 26 13.72 -10.55 11.03
N LEU A 27 14.55 -10.54 9.99
CA LEU A 27 14.19 -11.12 8.69
C LEU A 27 13.80 -12.61 8.78
N ASN A 28 14.55 -13.40 9.55
CA ASN A 28 14.28 -14.83 9.72
C ASN A 28 12.90 -15.11 10.35
N GLU A 29 12.45 -14.25 11.27
CA GLU A 29 11.11 -14.31 11.86
C GLU A 29 10.03 -13.95 10.83
N VAL A 30 10.26 -12.86 10.09
CA VAL A 30 9.34 -12.36 9.05
C VAL A 30 9.15 -13.37 7.92
N LEU A 31 10.19 -14.10 7.54
CA LEU A 31 10.13 -15.15 6.52
C LEU A 31 9.34 -16.39 6.94
N GLN A 32 8.95 -16.50 8.21
CA GLN A 32 8.04 -17.55 8.70
C GLN A 32 6.60 -17.05 8.85
N ASP A 33 6.36 -15.75 8.67
CA ASP A 33 5.05 -15.13 8.82
C ASP A 33 4.16 -15.41 7.59
N LYS A 34 3.07 -16.14 7.81
CA LYS A 34 2.13 -16.53 6.74
C LYS A 34 1.52 -15.33 6.02
N ILE A 35 1.29 -14.22 6.71
CA ILE A 35 0.72 -13.01 6.09
C ILE A 35 1.74 -12.40 5.11
N VAL A 36 3.01 -12.37 5.50
CA VAL A 36 4.09 -11.86 4.64
C VAL A 36 4.33 -12.78 3.46
N LEU A 37 4.39 -14.09 3.68
CA LEU A 37 4.53 -15.07 2.61
C LEU A 37 3.36 -14.99 1.60
N LYS A 38 2.14 -14.76 2.10
CA LYS A 38 0.98 -14.54 1.24
C LYS A 38 1.12 -13.27 0.39
N GLY A 39 1.57 -12.16 0.99
CA GLY A 39 1.85 -10.93 0.25
C GLY A 39 2.91 -11.11 -0.84
N LEU A 40 3.98 -11.87 -0.57
CA LEU A 40 5.01 -12.21 -1.55
C LEU A 40 4.46 -13.07 -2.71
N GLU A 41 3.57 -14.02 -2.40
CA GLU A 41 2.86 -14.80 -3.42
C GLU A 41 1.99 -13.90 -4.31
N ASP A 42 1.26 -12.95 -3.71
CA ASP A 42 0.40 -12.03 -4.45
C ASP A 42 1.21 -11.08 -5.35
N ILE A 43 2.35 -10.56 -4.86
CA ILE A 43 3.31 -9.81 -5.69
C ILE A 43 3.79 -10.66 -6.87
N THR A 44 4.10 -11.93 -6.62
CA THR A 44 4.56 -12.85 -7.68
C THR A 44 3.49 -13.08 -8.74
N LYS A 45 2.21 -13.23 -8.35
CA LYS A 45 1.08 -13.38 -9.27
C LYS A 45 0.84 -12.12 -10.11
N MET A 46 1.13 -10.94 -9.57
CA MET A 46 0.98 -9.66 -10.27
C MET A 46 2.08 -9.38 -11.31
N ARG A 47 3.11 -10.23 -11.43
CA ARG A 47 4.29 -9.96 -12.26
C ARG A 47 3.98 -9.56 -13.70
N HIS A 48 3.14 -10.31 -14.41
CA HIS A 48 2.80 -10.01 -15.80
C HIS A 48 2.00 -8.71 -15.91
N TYR A 49 1.02 -8.53 -15.04
CA TYR A 49 0.24 -7.30 -14.96
C TYR A 49 1.12 -6.06 -14.71
N ALA A 50 2.06 -6.17 -13.77
CA ALA A 50 3.01 -5.10 -13.48
C ALA A 50 3.94 -4.81 -14.67
N ALA A 51 4.41 -5.84 -15.38
CA ALA A 51 5.21 -5.66 -16.58
C ALA A 51 4.43 -4.93 -17.70
N ASP A 52 3.20 -5.34 -17.98
CA ASP A 52 2.34 -4.69 -18.97
C ASP A 52 2.05 -3.24 -18.59
N MET A 53 1.79 -2.98 -17.30
CA MET A 53 1.62 -1.62 -16.76
C MET A 53 2.86 -0.76 -16.99
N LEU A 54 4.06 -1.29 -16.71
CA LEU A 54 5.32 -0.56 -16.91
C LEU A 54 5.57 -0.27 -18.39
N ILE A 55 5.27 -1.21 -19.29
CA ILE A 55 5.34 -0.99 -20.74
C ILE A 55 4.39 0.13 -21.16
N ASN A 56 3.15 0.12 -20.67
CA ASN A 56 2.15 1.13 -21.00
C ASN A 56 2.58 2.53 -20.51
N PHE A 57 3.09 2.65 -19.29
CA PHE A 57 3.57 3.93 -18.77
C PHE A 57 4.84 4.41 -19.47
N GLY A 58 5.80 3.52 -19.70
CA GLY A 58 7.06 3.84 -20.40
C GLY A 58 6.84 4.20 -21.87
N GLY A 59 5.77 3.71 -22.50
CA GLY A 59 5.38 4.10 -23.85
C GLY A 59 4.82 5.52 -23.97
N ILE A 60 4.41 6.15 -22.88
CA ILE A 60 3.95 7.55 -22.86
C ILE A 60 5.18 8.44 -22.76
N ILE A 61 5.59 9.07 -23.86
CA ILE A 61 6.74 9.99 -23.87
C ILE A 61 6.52 11.13 -22.86
N SER A 62 7.43 11.30 -21.91
CA SER A 62 7.25 12.21 -20.78
C SER A 62 8.58 12.86 -20.36
N PRO A 63 9.18 13.71 -21.22
CA PRO A 63 10.35 14.47 -20.84
C PRO A 63 10.03 15.40 -19.67
N SER A 64 11.04 15.75 -18.87
CA SER A 64 10.85 16.59 -17.69
C SER A 64 10.07 17.88 -18.03
N GLY A 65 9.01 18.14 -17.26
CA GLY A 65 8.06 19.24 -17.46
C GLY A 65 6.84 18.93 -18.35
N LYS A 66 6.72 17.73 -18.94
CA LYS A 66 5.59 17.30 -19.78
C LYS A 66 4.87 16.05 -19.27
N GLU A 67 4.93 15.80 -17.97
CA GLU A 67 4.51 14.54 -17.35
C GLU A 67 2.99 14.39 -17.16
N HIS A 68 2.19 15.39 -17.54
CA HIS A 68 0.75 15.41 -17.27
C HIS A 68 0.00 14.22 -17.86
N GLU A 69 0.39 13.73 -19.04
CA GLU A 69 -0.26 12.57 -19.66
C GLU A 69 0.06 11.28 -18.89
N ARG A 70 1.35 11.03 -18.61
CA ARG A 70 1.79 9.90 -17.81
C ARG A 70 1.21 9.94 -16.39
N ALA A 71 1.17 11.13 -15.77
CA ALA A 71 0.56 11.34 -14.47
C ALA A 71 -0.93 10.99 -14.43
N LYS A 72 -1.70 11.33 -15.48
CA LYS A 72 -3.11 10.93 -15.59
C LYS A 72 -3.26 9.41 -15.70
N ALA A 73 -2.42 8.75 -16.50
CA ALA A 73 -2.44 7.29 -16.64
C ALA A 73 -2.12 6.58 -15.32
N VAL A 74 -1.09 7.04 -14.59
CA VAL A 74 -0.73 6.52 -13.27
C VAL A 74 -1.85 6.75 -12.26
N ALA A 75 -2.49 7.93 -12.28
CA ALA A 75 -3.62 8.23 -11.40
C ALA A 75 -4.80 7.28 -11.65
N GLU A 76 -5.09 6.96 -12.91
CA GLU A 76 -6.17 6.03 -13.23
C GLU A 76 -5.87 4.61 -12.75
N GLU A 77 -4.63 4.16 -12.95
CA GLU A 77 -4.20 2.85 -12.47
C GLU A 77 -4.23 2.76 -10.94
N MET A 78 -3.82 3.82 -10.22
CA MET A 78 -3.95 3.89 -8.77
C MET A 78 -5.41 3.71 -8.32
N ARG A 79 -6.37 4.34 -9.00
CA ARG A 79 -7.80 4.15 -8.69
C ARG A 79 -8.23 2.72 -8.96
N LYS A 80 -7.82 2.15 -10.09
CA LYS A 80 -8.18 0.79 -10.52
C LYS A 80 -7.72 -0.28 -9.51
N ILE A 81 -6.51 -0.12 -8.95
CA ILE A 81 -5.99 -1.05 -7.92
C ILE A 81 -6.49 -0.74 -6.50
N GLY A 82 -7.38 0.25 -6.35
CA GLY A 82 -8.11 0.50 -5.11
C GLY A 82 -7.51 1.55 -4.18
N LEU A 83 -6.55 2.38 -4.64
CA LEU A 83 -6.13 3.55 -3.87
C LEU A 83 -7.25 4.58 -3.85
N VAL A 84 -7.34 5.31 -2.73
CA VAL A 84 -8.32 6.40 -2.53
C VAL A 84 -7.62 7.75 -2.52
N GLU A 85 -8.41 8.83 -2.57
CA GLU A 85 -7.92 10.22 -2.55
C GLU A 85 -6.90 10.50 -3.67
N VAL A 86 -7.05 9.78 -4.80
CA VAL A 86 -6.11 9.87 -5.92
C VAL A 86 -6.24 11.21 -6.63
N ARG A 87 -5.17 12.01 -6.56
CA ARG A 87 -5.10 13.35 -7.14
C ARG A 87 -3.81 13.56 -7.93
N VAL A 88 -3.92 14.38 -8.98
CA VAL A 88 -2.78 14.94 -9.71
C VAL A 88 -2.69 16.42 -9.37
N ASN A 89 -1.52 16.90 -8.96
CA ASN A 89 -1.33 18.32 -8.64
C ASN A 89 -0.80 19.13 -9.85
N ALA A 90 -0.54 20.42 -9.67
CA ALA A 90 -0.05 21.30 -10.74
C ALA A 90 1.40 21.01 -11.20
N ALA A 91 2.17 20.27 -10.40
CA ALA A 91 3.56 19.88 -10.66
C ALA A 91 3.63 18.38 -11.04
N PRO A 92 2.80 17.97 -12.00
CA PRO A 92 2.24 16.63 -12.28
C PRO A 92 2.46 15.45 -11.32
N ASN A 93 2.55 15.67 -10.00
CA ASN A 93 2.71 14.59 -9.04
C ASN A 93 1.39 13.85 -8.85
N VAL A 94 1.45 12.53 -8.84
CA VAL A 94 0.32 11.65 -8.54
C VAL A 94 0.42 11.18 -7.09
N ILE A 95 -0.63 11.43 -6.32
CA ILE A 95 -0.72 11.02 -4.92
C ILE A 95 -1.96 10.16 -4.77
N GLY A 96 -1.81 8.97 -4.19
CA GLY A 96 -2.91 8.09 -3.79
C GLY A 96 -2.65 7.51 -2.40
N VAL A 97 -3.72 7.05 -1.74
CA VAL A 97 -3.67 6.62 -0.34
C VAL A 97 -4.27 5.22 -0.19
N ILE A 98 -3.58 4.36 0.58
CA ILE A 98 -4.19 3.17 1.19
C ILE A 98 -4.45 3.51 2.67
N LYS A 99 -5.71 3.52 3.09
CA LYS A 99 -6.07 3.91 4.46
C LYS A 99 -5.70 2.80 5.45
N GLY A 100 -4.73 3.09 6.32
CA GLY A 100 -4.36 2.24 7.46
C GLY A 100 -5.10 2.62 8.75
N ARG A 101 -4.82 1.87 9.82
CA ARG A 101 -5.42 2.06 11.16
C ARG A 101 -4.39 2.30 12.28
N SER A 102 -3.11 2.37 11.96
CA SER A 102 -2.02 2.40 12.95
C SER A 102 -1.69 3.80 13.49
N GLY A 103 -2.25 4.86 12.90
CA GLY A 103 -1.85 6.24 13.19
C GLY A 103 -0.45 6.62 12.68
N LYS A 104 0.25 5.72 11.99
CA LYS A 104 1.55 5.96 11.34
C LYS A 104 1.37 5.98 9.82
N ALA A 105 2.21 6.75 9.13
CA ALA A 105 2.26 6.80 7.67
C ALA A 105 3.56 6.18 7.13
N LEU A 106 3.44 5.40 6.06
CA LEU A 106 4.55 4.93 5.23
C LEU A 106 4.36 5.50 3.82
N ILE A 107 5.38 6.14 3.27
CA ILE A 107 5.32 6.83 1.99
C ILE A 107 6.29 6.15 1.01
N PHE A 108 5.77 5.71 -0.13
CA PHE A 108 6.57 5.25 -1.27
C PHE A 108 6.65 6.37 -2.30
N VAL A 109 7.85 6.69 -2.77
CA VAL A 109 8.09 7.76 -3.74
C VAL A 109 8.85 7.19 -4.93
N SER A 110 8.38 7.49 -6.13
CA SER A 110 9.07 7.23 -7.41
C SER A 110 8.91 8.44 -8.32
N THR A 111 9.84 8.62 -9.25
CA THR A 111 9.82 9.68 -10.26
C THR A 111 9.01 9.24 -11.50
N LEU A 112 8.48 10.23 -12.24
CA LEU A 112 7.65 10.01 -13.43
C LEU A 112 8.32 10.43 -14.73
N ASP A 113 9.33 11.28 -14.69
CA ASP A 113 10.00 11.81 -15.87
C ASP A 113 10.95 10.80 -16.53
N ASP A 114 11.14 10.96 -17.83
CA ASP A 114 12.22 10.29 -18.56
C ASP A 114 13.54 11.03 -18.29
N LEU A 115 14.60 10.28 -17.98
CA LEU A 115 15.97 10.78 -17.84
C LEU A 115 16.57 11.20 -19.19
#